data_AF-A0A2V9YHD0-F1
#
_entry.id   AF-A0A2V9YHD0-F1
#
_cell.length_a   1.000
_cell.length_b   1.000
_cell.length_c   1.000
_cell.angle_alpha   90.00
_cell.angle_beta   90.00
_cell.angle_gamma   90.00
#
_symmetry.space_group_name_H-M   'P 1'
#
loop_
_entity.id
_entity.type
_entity.pdbx_description
1 polymer ?
#
loop_
_entity_poly.entity_id
_entity_poly.type
_entity_poly.pdbx_seq_one_letter_code
_entity_poly.pdbx_strand_id
1 'polypeptide(L)'
;MRQEFRTLKSRLPTLWTNRYFVSTVGGRGWRSSNHMAKSRRTYKYRLWPNRKQREVLFSTLEVCRQLYNDALKERRQAWKLCRTWVSFSMQSAQLPACKAADPALGKVYSQVLQDVLHRVDKTYQAFFRRGRGFPRFKGKGWYDSFTYPQAGFGVNGGQLSLSKIGNVKIKLHRSLQGEVKTLTLKNENGKWYACFPRSWIANLCRRTTMPLA
;
A
#
# COMPACT_ATOMS: atom_id res chain seq x y z
N MET A 1 -18.31 10.10 22.95
CA MET A 1 -17.30 9.98 21.87
C MET A 1 -16.81 11.28 21.20
N ARG A 2 -17.65 12.21 20.67
CA ARG A 2 -17.15 13.59 20.34
C ARG A 2 -16.72 14.38 21.59
N GLN A 3 -17.30 14.04 22.74
CA GLN A 3 -16.90 14.56 24.05
C GLN A 3 -15.59 13.93 24.60
N GLU A 4 -15.23 12.70 24.22
CA GLU A 4 -14.08 11.96 24.78
C GLU A 4 -12.71 12.37 24.21
N PHE A 5 -12.72 13.19 23.15
CA PHE A 5 -11.53 13.57 22.38
C PHE A 5 -11.41 15.09 22.22
N ARG A 6 -12.02 15.87 23.13
CA ARG A 6 -11.93 17.34 23.13
C ARG A 6 -10.50 17.83 23.39
N THR A 7 -9.71 17.05 24.13
CA THR A 7 -8.33 17.36 24.56
C THR A 7 -7.24 16.93 23.57
N LEU A 8 -7.61 16.22 22.48
CA LEU A 8 -6.64 15.68 21.49
C LEU A 8 -5.99 16.77 20.61
N LYS A 9 -6.56 17.98 20.54
CA LYS A 9 -5.97 19.08 19.76
C LYS A 9 -4.73 19.70 20.41
N SER A 10 -4.59 19.64 21.73
CA SER A 10 -3.57 20.40 22.46
C SER A 10 -2.41 19.56 23.01
N ARG A 11 -2.47 18.23 22.90
CA ARG A 11 -1.52 17.32 23.57
C ARG A 11 -0.80 16.33 22.64
N LEU A 12 -0.90 16.48 21.32
CA LEU A 12 0.02 15.77 20.45
C LEU A 12 1.41 16.41 20.64
N PRO A 13 2.44 15.67 21.07
CA PRO A 13 3.81 16.14 20.91
C PRO A 13 3.98 16.39 19.43
N THR A 14 4.24 17.64 19.06
CA THR A 14 4.57 18.00 17.70
C THR A 14 5.86 17.27 17.33
N LEU A 15 5.75 16.11 16.67
CA LEU A 15 6.80 15.57 15.79
C LEU A 15 7.02 16.47 14.55
N TRP A 16 6.77 17.76 14.73
CA TRP A 16 6.72 18.87 13.79
C TRP A 16 7.49 20.08 14.33
N THR A 17 8.47 19.86 15.21
CA THR A 17 9.58 20.80 15.37
C THR A 17 10.67 20.44 14.36
N ASN A 18 10.92 21.39 13.45
CA ASN A 18 11.99 21.48 12.46
C ASN A 18 11.90 20.66 11.15
N ARG A 19 11.13 21.17 10.16
CA ARG A 19 11.67 21.62 8.84
C ARG A 19 10.66 22.24 7.85
N TYR A 20 9.41 22.55 8.20
CA TYR A 20 8.50 23.21 7.23
C TYR A 20 7.61 24.27 7.87
N PHE A 21 8.23 25.32 8.41
CA PHE A 21 7.51 26.57 8.71
C PHE A 21 8.48 27.76 8.77
N VAL A 22 9.05 28.14 7.61
CA VAL A 22 9.49 29.53 7.36
C VAL A 22 9.29 29.81 5.87
N SER A 23 8.18 30.47 5.54
CA SER A 23 8.12 31.39 4.41
C SER A 23 6.93 32.33 4.59
N THR A 24 7.03 33.24 5.55
CA THR A 24 6.22 34.47 5.51
C THR A 24 7.02 35.62 6.08
N VAL A 25 8.02 36.06 5.30
CA VAL A 25 8.41 37.47 5.16
C VAL A 25 9.22 37.57 3.87
N GLY A 26 8.68 38.26 2.85
CA GLY A 26 9.43 38.66 1.65
C GLY A 26 8.94 38.07 0.32
N GLY A 27 8.35 38.94 -0.52
CA GLY A 27 8.45 38.84 -1.99
C GLY A 27 7.53 37.84 -2.70
N ARG A 28 6.39 38.34 -3.22
CA ARG A 28 5.65 37.67 -4.31
C ARG A 28 6.44 37.75 -5.61
N GLY A 29 7.42 36.86 -5.78
CA GLY A 29 7.88 36.43 -7.10
C GLY A 29 7.01 35.26 -7.54
N TRP A 30 6.14 35.45 -8.53
CA TRP A 30 5.47 34.35 -9.23
C TRP A 30 6.54 33.49 -9.94
N ARG A 31 7.16 32.55 -9.22
CA ARG A 31 7.88 31.44 -9.86
C ARG A 31 6.82 30.44 -10.32
N SER A 32 6.66 30.35 -11.63
CA SER A 32 5.93 29.26 -12.28
C SER A 32 6.61 27.94 -11.90
N SER A 33 6.19 27.34 -10.79
CA SER A 33 6.52 25.96 -10.47
C SER A 33 5.81 25.12 -11.50
N ASN A 34 6.57 24.66 -12.51
CA ASN A 34 6.19 23.57 -13.40
C ASN A 34 5.89 22.34 -12.53
N HIS A 35 4.70 22.28 -11.95
CA HIS A 35 4.14 21.06 -11.39
C HIS A 35 3.90 20.13 -12.57
N MET A 36 4.93 19.40 -12.97
CA MET A 36 4.79 18.22 -13.83
C MET A 36 3.79 17.29 -13.14
N ALA A 37 2.53 17.35 -13.56
CA ALA A 37 1.49 16.46 -13.09
C ALA A 37 1.94 15.02 -13.42
N LYS A 38 2.43 14.29 -12.40
CA LYS A 38 2.81 12.89 -12.53
C LYS A 38 1.54 12.08 -12.83
N SER A 39 1.21 11.92 -14.11
CA SER A 39 0.11 11.08 -14.56
C SER A 39 0.40 9.62 -14.21
N ARG A 40 -0.20 9.14 -13.12
CA ARG A 40 -0.13 7.73 -12.70
C ARG A 40 -1.14 6.92 -13.48
N ARG A 41 -0.67 6.19 -14.50
CA ARG A 41 -1.49 5.19 -15.20
C ARG A 41 -1.25 3.81 -14.60
N THR A 42 -2.28 2.99 -14.48
CA THR A 42 -2.16 1.61 -14.00
C THR A 42 -2.54 0.67 -15.12
N TYR A 43 -1.64 -0.27 -15.46
CA TYR A 43 -1.96 -1.35 -16.38
C TYR A 43 -2.69 -2.45 -15.65
N LYS A 44 -3.84 -2.87 -16.18
CA LYS A 44 -4.66 -3.94 -15.62
C LYS A 44 -4.70 -5.10 -16.60
N TYR A 45 -4.22 -6.27 -16.18
CA TYR A 45 -4.18 -7.49 -17.01
C TYR A 45 -4.98 -8.61 -16.34
N ARG A 46 -5.66 -9.42 -17.15
CA ARG A 46 -6.43 -10.57 -16.66
C ARG A 46 -5.50 -11.76 -16.38
N LEU A 47 -5.71 -12.38 -15.23
CA LEU A 47 -5.04 -13.60 -14.81
C LEU A 47 -5.95 -14.82 -15.00
N TRP A 48 -5.31 -15.95 -15.28
CA TRP A 48 -5.96 -17.25 -15.44
C TRP A 48 -5.30 -18.27 -14.49
N PRO A 49 -5.56 -18.17 -13.17
CA PRO A 49 -5.04 -19.12 -12.21
C PRO A 49 -5.74 -20.47 -12.32
N ASN A 50 -4.98 -21.55 -12.10
CA ASN A 50 -5.53 -22.90 -11.92
C ASN A 50 -6.36 -22.98 -10.62
N ARG A 51 -7.17 -24.03 -10.44
CA ARG A 51 -8.01 -24.26 -9.26
C ARG A 51 -7.23 -24.17 -7.95
N LYS A 52 -6.13 -24.92 -7.84
CA LYS A 52 -5.24 -24.89 -6.66
C LYS A 52 -4.69 -23.48 -6.39
N GLN A 53 -4.29 -22.77 -7.44
CA GLN A 53 -3.77 -21.39 -7.31
C GLN A 53 -4.86 -20.42 -6.85
N ARG A 54 -6.09 -20.59 -7.37
CA ARG A 54 -7.24 -19.78 -6.97
C ARG A 54 -7.55 -19.96 -5.48
N GLU A 55 -7.51 -21.19 -4.97
CA GLU A 55 -7.69 -21.48 -3.55
C GLU A 55 -6.61 -20.77 -2.69
N VAL A 56 -5.35 -20.84 -3.10
CA VAL A 56 -4.24 -20.14 -2.41
C VAL A 56 -4.43 -18.62 -2.46
N LEU A 57 -4.85 -18.06 -3.60
CA LEU A 57 -5.11 -16.63 -3.75
C LEU A 57 -6.23 -16.15 -2.83
N PHE A 58 -7.33 -16.90 -2.72
CA PHE A 58 -8.43 -16.60 -1.80
C PHE A 58 -8.01 -16.75 -0.34
N SER A 59 -7.28 -17.81 0.00
CA SER A 59 -6.71 -17.99 1.35
C SER A 59 -5.79 -16.82 1.71
N THR A 60 -4.98 -16.35 0.76
CA THR A 60 -4.09 -15.19 0.95
C THR A 60 -4.90 -13.91 1.25
N LEU A 61 -5.97 -13.65 0.50
CA LEU A 61 -6.86 -12.51 0.80
C LEU A 61 -7.46 -12.59 2.19
N GLU A 62 -7.87 -13.77 2.60
CA GLU A 62 -8.50 -14.00 3.91
C GLU A 62 -7.50 -13.80 5.05
N VAL A 63 -6.28 -14.34 4.93
CA VAL A 63 -5.19 -14.10 5.89
C VAL A 63 -4.85 -12.61 5.96
N CYS A 64 -4.78 -11.92 4.82
CA CYS A 64 -4.55 -10.47 4.80
C CYS A 64 -5.68 -9.68 5.48
N ARG A 65 -6.94 -10.12 5.31
CA ARG A 65 -8.11 -9.51 5.97
C ARG A 65 -8.05 -9.69 7.49
N GLN A 66 -7.69 -10.89 7.95
CA GLN A 66 -7.55 -11.20 9.37
C GLN A 66 -6.44 -10.33 9.99
N LEU A 67 -5.24 -10.35 9.40
CA LEU A 67 -4.14 -9.51 9.86
C LEU A 67 -4.50 -8.01 9.91
N TYR A 68 -5.20 -7.50 8.90
CA TYR A 68 -5.69 -6.11 8.90
C TYR A 68 -6.59 -5.82 10.10
N ASN A 69 -7.54 -6.72 10.38
CA ASN A 69 -8.49 -6.55 11.47
C ASN A 69 -7.83 -6.71 12.84
N ASP A 70 -6.90 -7.64 13.01
CA ASP A 70 -6.18 -7.86 14.26
C ASP A 70 -5.30 -6.66 14.58
N ALA A 71 -4.55 -6.16 13.60
CA ALA A 71 -3.76 -4.93 13.75
C ALA A 71 -4.64 -3.70 14.05
N LEU A 72 -5.84 -3.64 13.48
CA LEU A 72 -6.82 -2.58 13.78
C LEU A 72 -7.36 -2.70 15.21
N LYS A 73 -7.64 -3.93 15.65
CA LYS A 73 -8.16 -4.26 16.99
C LYS A 73 -7.14 -3.91 18.07
N GLU A 74 -5.88 -4.29 17.87
CA GLU A 74 -4.77 -3.97 18.78
C GLU A 74 -4.64 -2.44 18.97
N ARG A 75 -4.56 -1.67 17.86
CA ARG A 75 -4.47 -0.20 17.92
C ARG A 75 -5.65 0.42 18.69
N ARG A 76 -6.87 -0.11 18.48
CA ARG A 76 -8.07 0.35 19.21
C ARG A 76 -7.98 0.02 20.71
N GLN A 77 -7.54 -1.18 21.05
CA GLN A 77 -7.45 -1.65 22.43
C GLN A 77 -6.35 -0.92 23.21
N ALA A 78 -5.16 -0.77 22.63
CA ALA A 78 -4.05 -0.03 23.22
C ALA A 78 -4.46 1.41 23.55
N TRP A 79 -5.18 2.05 22.64
CA TRP A 79 -5.72 3.38 22.88
C TRP A 79 -6.81 3.41 23.97
N LYS A 80 -7.73 2.43 23.97
CA LYS A 80 -8.82 2.37 24.95
C LYS A 80 -8.30 2.15 26.38
N LEU A 81 -7.32 1.27 26.55
CA LEU A 81 -6.81 0.85 27.85
C LEU A 81 -5.72 1.79 28.38
N CYS A 82 -4.71 2.06 27.55
CA CYS A 82 -3.48 2.71 28.01
C CYS A 82 -3.28 4.12 27.40
N ARG A 83 -4.16 4.55 26.48
CA ARG A 83 -4.01 5.79 25.69
C ARG A 83 -2.67 5.87 24.95
N THR A 84 -2.13 4.71 24.60
CA THR A 84 -0.86 4.59 23.87
C THR A 84 -1.08 4.48 22.37
N TRP A 85 -0.11 4.98 21.61
CA TRP A 85 -0.10 4.87 20.16
C TRP A 85 0.75 3.68 19.73
N VAL A 86 0.18 2.83 18.88
CA VAL A 86 0.88 1.67 18.32
C VAL A 86 1.30 2.00 16.89
N SER A 87 2.61 2.00 16.67
CA SER A 87 3.22 2.36 15.38
C SER A 87 3.25 1.17 14.41
N PHE A 88 3.47 1.47 13.12
CA PHE A 88 3.77 0.42 12.14
C PHE A 88 4.98 -0.41 12.56
N SER A 89 6.06 0.23 13.03
CA SER A 89 7.30 -0.45 13.39
C SER A 89 7.07 -1.48 14.50
N MET A 90 6.27 -1.12 15.52
CA MET A 90 5.90 -2.04 16.62
C MET A 90 5.16 -3.27 16.09
N GLN A 91 4.13 -3.07 15.26
CA GLN A 91 3.36 -4.20 14.70
C GLN A 91 4.17 -5.03 13.72
N SER A 92 5.05 -4.41 12.95
CA SER A 92 5.94 -5.11 12.02
C SER A 92 6.95 -5.98 12.76
N ALA A 93 7.41 -5.55 13.94
CA ALA A 93 8.32 -6.31 14.80
C ALA A 93 7.64 -7.51 15.47
N GLN A 94 6.31 -7.48 15.64
CA GLN A 94 5.54 -8.61 16.16
C GLN A 94 5.29 -9.70 15.10
N LEU A 95 5.37 -9.38 13.80
CA LEU A 95 5.06 -10.33 12.71
C LEU A 95 5.80 -11.68 12.80
N PRO A 96 7.11 -11.74 13.16
CA PRO A 96 7.79 -13.02 13.33
C PRO A 96 7.14 -13.91 14.40
N ALA A 97 6.79 -13.33 15.56
CA ALA A 97 6.09 -14.04 16.63
C ALA A 97 4.68 -14.46 16.20
N CYS A 98 3.94 -13.58 15.51
CA CYS A 98 2.62 -13.92 14.98
C CYS A 98 2.67 -15.08 13.98
N LYS A 99 3.72 -15.16 13.15
CA LYS A 99 3.92 -16.28 12.21
C LYS A 99 4.23 -17.60 12.91
N ALA A 100 4.90 -17.55 14.06
CA ALA A 100 5.13 -18.74 14.87
C ALA A 100 3.83 -19.25 15.50
N ALA A 101 2.96 -18.33 15.92
CA ALA A 101 1.67 -18.66 16.53
C ALA A 101 0.60 -19.10 15.50
N ASP A 102 0.56 -18.46 14.32
CA ASP A 102 -0.38 -18.77 13.25
C ASP A 102 0.36 -19.21 11.96
N PRO A 103 0.39 -20.52 11.66
CA PRO A 103 0.99 -21.05 10.45
C PRO A 103 0.39 -20.50 9.14
N ALA A 104 -0.85 -19.98 9.15
CA ALA A 104 -1.47 -19.40 7.96
C ALA A 104 -0.74 -18.13 7.49
N LEU A 105 -0.22 -17.31 8.42
CA LEU A 105 0.63 -16.16 8.10
C LEU A 105 1.95 -16.59 7.44
N GLY A 106 2.49 -17.76 7.80
CA GLY A 106 3.71 -18.32 7.20
C GLY A 106 3.56 -18.71 5.73
N LYS A 107 2.32 -19.00 5.27
CA LYS A 107 2.02 -19.32 3.87
C LYS A 107 2.03 -18.09 2.97
N VAL A 108 1.86 -16.90 3.53
CA VAL A 108 1.84 -15.63 2.79
C VAL A 108 3.25 -15.03 2.73
N TYR A 109 3.58 -14.39 1.62
CA TYR A 109 4.86 -13.70 1.46
C TYR A 109 5.01 -12.55 2.46
N SER A 110 6.17 -12.43 3.09
CA SER A 110 6.41 -11.46 4.18
C SER A 110 6.16 -10.01 3.78
N GLN A 111 6.55 -9.60 2.56
CA GLN A 111 6.33 -8.24 2.10
C GLN A 111 4.85 -7.92 1.86
N VAL A 112 4.04 -8.93 1.51
CA VAL A 112 2.59 -8.75 1.39
C VAL A 112 1.99 -8.44 2.77
N LEU A 113 2.40 -9.17 3.81
CA LEU A 113 1.94 -8.92 5.19
C LEU A 113 2.37 -7.52 5.68
N GLN A 114 3.58 -7.09 5.34
CA GLN A 114 4.03 -5.72 5.63
C GLN A 114 3.20 -4.66 4.90
N ASP A 115 2.82 -4.88 3.63
CA ASP A 115 1.91 -3.99 2.91
C ASP A 115 0.54 -3.90 3.60
N VAL A 116 0.02 -5.00 4.16
CA VAL A 116 -1.23 -4.97 4.95
C VAL A 116 -1.11 -4.01 6.13
N LEU A 117 -0.02 -4.09 6.89
CA LEU A 117 0.23 -3.18 8.02
C LEU A 117 0.39 -1.73 7.55
N HIS A 118 1.05 -1.49 6.42
CA HIS A 118 1.10 -0.15 5.81
C HIS A 118 -0.28 0.37 5.40
N ARG A 119 -1.19 -0.50 4.95
CA ARG A 119 -2.58 -0.11 4.64
C ARG A 119 -3.32 0.31 5.92
N VAL A 120 -3.15 -0.42 7.02
CA VAL A 120 -3.70 -0.01 8.33
C VAL A 120 -3.17 1.37 8.70
N ASP A 121 -1.86 1.59 8.57
CA ASP A 121 -1.25 2.87 8.92
C ASP A 121 -1.78 4.03 8.07
N LYS A 122 -1.84 3.86 6.74
CA LYS A 122 -2.46 4.83 5.83
C LYS A 122 -3.90 5.13 6.19
N THR A 123 -4.68 4.13 6.62
CA THR A 123 -6.08 4.37 7.05
C THR A 123 -6.17 5.18 8.32
N TYR A 124 -5.27 4.99 9.29
CA TYR A 124 -5.18 5.82 10.49
C TYR A 124 -4.70 7.24 10.17
N GLN A 125 -3.66 7.39 9.37
CA GLN A 125 -3.18 8.72 8.93
C GLN A 125 -4.29 9.50 8.23
N ALA A 126 -5.05 8.85 7.35
CA ALA A 126 -6.20 9.46 6.68
C ALA A 126 -7.32 9.84 7.65
N PHE A 127 -7.56 9.04 8.70
CA PHE A 127 -8.50 9.36 9.76
C PHE A 127 -8.08 10.62 10.53
N PHE A 128 -6.82 10.70 10.98
CA PHE A 128 -6.31 11.87 11.70
C PHE A 128 -6.35 13.13 10.84
N ARG A 129 -5.97 13.04 9.56
CA ARG A 129 -6.06 14.17 8.62
C ARG A 129 -7.48 14.68 8.42
N ARG A 130 -8.48 13.79 8.39
CA ARG A 130 -9.89 14.17 8.19
C ARG A 130 -10.59 14.58 9.48
N GLY A 131 -10.09 14.14 10.64
CA GLY A 131 -10.68 14.36 11.96
C GLY A 131 -12.06 13.71 12.16
N ARG A 132 -12.50 12.83 11.25
CA ARG A 132 -13.82 12.16 11.30
C ARG A 132 -13.78 10.79 10.64
N GLY A 133 -14.64 9.88 11.11
CA GLY A 133 -14.86 8.55 10.52
C GLY A 133 -13.74 7.57 10.85
N PHE A 134 -13.86 6.87 11.99
CA PHE A 134 -12.86 5.91 12.45
C PHE A 134 -12.66 4.75 11.46
N PRO A 135 -11.42 4.23 11.25
CA PRO A 135 -11.18 3.09 10.37
C PRO A 135 -12.07 1.89 10.73
N ARG A 136 -12.77 1.31 9.75
CA ARG A 136 -13.71 0.20 9.99
C ARG A 136 -13.04 -1.16 9.81
N PHE A 137 -13.49 -2.15 10.58
CA PHE A 137 -13.14 -3.56 10.33
C PHE A 137 -13.62 -3.99 8.94
N LYS A 138 -12.90 -4.96 8.36
CA LYS A 138 -13.19 -5.54 7.06
C LYS A 138 -13.98 -6.84 7.20
N GLY A 139 -15.23 -6.82 6.75
CA GLY A 139 -16.07 -8.02 6.64
C GLY A 139 -15.57 -8.99 5.57
N LYS A 140 -16.13 -10.20 5.56
CA LYS A 140 -15.82 -11.22 4.55
C LYS A 140 -16.12 -10.69 3.15
N GLY A 141 -15.20 -10.90 2.20
CA GLY A 141 -15.33 -10.40 0.83
C GLY A 141 -15.04 -8.91 0.62
N TRP A 142 -14.78 -8.12 1.67
CA TRP A 142 -14.46 -6.69 1.55
C TRP A 142 -12.96 -6.42 1.28
N TYR A 143 -12.13 -7.44 1.44
CA TYR A 143 -10.70 -7.39 1.16
C TYR A 143 -10.45 -8.08 -0.18
N ASP A 144 -10.27 -7.28 -1.22
CA ASP A 144 -10.30 -7.73 -2.61
C ASP A 144 -8.92 -7.73 -3.28
N SER A 145 -7.90 -7.19 -2.61
CA SER A 145 -6.60 -6.93 -3.22
C SER A 145 -5.45 -7.03 -2.24
N PHE A 146 -4.28 -7.44 -2.73
CA PHE A 146 -3.03 -7.43 -1.98
C PHE A 146 -1.88 -7.07 -2.92
N THR A 147 -0.81 -6.49 -2.36
CA THR A 147 0.26 -5.87 -3.15
C THR A 147 1.62 -6.47 -2.80
N TYR A 148 2.40 -6.76 -3.84
CA TYR A 148 3.82 -7.04 -3.80
C TYR A 148 4.57 -5.73 -4.05
N PRO A 149 5.26 -5.16 -3.04
CA PRO A 149 5.74 -3.78 -3.10
C PRO A 149 7.07 -3.60 -3.85
N GLN A 150 7.98 -4.58 -3.81
CA GLN A 150 9.31 -4.44 -4.43
C GLN A 150 9.85 -5.75 -5.00
N ALA A 151 9.54 -6.88 -4.35
CA ALA A 151 10.06 -8.18 -4.75
C ALA A 151 8.99 -9.27 -4.68
N GLY A 152 9.38 -10.47 -5.10
CA GLY A 152 8.55 -11.67 -5.04
C GLY A 152 7.56 -11.82 -6.20
N PHE A 153 7.77 -11.09 -7.29
CA PHE A 153 7.08 -11.31 -8.55
C PHE A 153 8.01 -11.15 -9.75
N GLY A 154 7.72 -11.88 -10.82
CA GLY A 154 8.43 -11.79 -12.10
C GLY A 154 7.47 -12.02 -13.26
N VAL A 155 7.67 -11.33 -14.38
CA VAL A 155 6.81 -11.45 -15.57
C VAL A 155 7.66 -11.98 -16.72
N ASN A 156 7.44 -13.24 -17.10
CA ASN A 156 8.20 -13.92 -18.16
C ASN A 156 7.22 -14.53 -19.18
N GLY A 157 7.31 -14.13 -20.45
CA GLY A 157 6.67 -14.85 -21.56
C GLY A 157 5.17 -15.15 -21.42
N GLY A 158 4.38 -14.26 -20.79
CA GLY A 158 2.95 -14.50 -20.55
C GLY A 158 2.62 -15.31 -19.29
N GLN A 159 3.60 -15.54 -18.43
CA GLN A 159 3.43 -16.06 -17.07
C GLN A 159 3.88 -15.04 -16.03
N LEU A 160 3.17 -15.02 -14.91
CA LEU A 160 3.45 -14.21 -13.74
C LEU A 160 3.90 -15.15 -12.62
N SER A 161 5.19 -15.12 -12.31
CA SER A 161 5.75 -15.85 -11.17
C SER A 161 5.49 -15.07 -9.89
N LEU A 162 4.97 -15.72 -8.87
CA LEU A 162 4.64 -15.14 -7.57
C LEU A 162 5.24 -15.98 -6.45
N SER A 163 5.96 -15.35 -5.52
CA SER A 163 6.45 -16.04 -4.32
C SER A 163 5.29 -16.60 -3.51
N LYS A 164 5.43 -17.87 -3.07
CA LYS A 164 4.45 -18.68 -2.32
C LYS A 164 3.19 -19.13 -3.09
N ILE A 165 2.95 -18.62 -4.30
CA ILE A 165 1.78 -19.00 -5.13
C ILE A 165 2.22 -19.79 -6.38
N GLY A 166 3.38 -19.46 -6.95
CA GLY A 166 3.93 -20.07 -8.17
C GLY A 166 3.59 -19.28 -9.44
N ASN A 167 3.67 -19.96 -10.59
CA ASN A 167 3.51 -19.34 -11.90
C ASN A 167 2.05 -19.30 -12.35
N VAL A 168 1.50 -18.11 -12.56
CA VAL A 168 0.11 -17.87 -12.97
C VAL A 168 0.08 -17.34 -14.40
N LYS A 169 -0.80 -17.88 -15.26
CA LYS A 169 -0.93 -17.41 -16.64
C LYS A 169 -1.50 -15.98 -16.68
N ILE A 170 -0.87 -15.08 -17.42
CA ILE A 170 -1.26 -13.68 -17.58
C ILE A 170 -1.43 -13.34 -19.07
N LYS A 171 -2.55 -12.69 -19.43
CA LYS A 171 -2.76 -12.20 -20.80
C LYS A 171 -2.27 -10.76 -20.93
N LEU A 172 -1.03 -10.60 -21.40
CA LEU A 172 -0.43 -9.30 -21.70
C LEU A 172 -0.92 -8.79 -23.07
N HIS A 173 -1.96 -7.96 -23.08
CA HIS A 173 -2.49 -7.34 -24.30
C HIS A 173 -1.76 -6.04 -24.71
N ARG A 174 -0.86 -5.55 -23.86
CA ARG A 174 0.02 -4.39 -24.08
C ARG A 174 1.38 -4.71 -23.48
N SER A 175 2.46 -4.34 -24.15
CA SER A 175 3.80 -4.45 -23.58
C SER A 175 3.92 -3.57 -22.34
N LEU A 176 4.55 -4.11 -21.30
CA LEU A 176 4.88 -3.36 -20.10
C LEU A 176 6.00 -2.39 -20.44
N GLN A 177 5.69 -1.10 -20.54
CA GLN A 177 6.67 -0.06 -20.80
C GLN A 177 7.18 0.54 -19.48
N GLY A 178 8.49 0.43 -19.25
CA GLY A 178 9.18 0.92 -18.07
C GLY A 178 9.33 -0.13 -16.97
N GLU A 179 10.04 0.25 -15.90
CA GLU A 179 10.31 -0.62 -14.77
C GLU A 179 9.06 -0.79 -13.88
N VAL A 180 8.64 -2.03 -13.69
CA VAL A 180 7.51 -2.37 -12.83
C VAL A 180 8.01 -2.55 -11.40
N LYS A 181 7.74 -1.56 -10.55
CA LYS A 181 8.20 -1.60 -9.14
C LYS A 181 7.28 -2.36 -8.20
N THR A 182 5.98 -2.34 -8.48
CA THR A 182 4.96 -2.91 -7.61
C THR A 182 3.96 -3.70 -8.43
N LEU A 183 3.42 -4.76 -7.85
CA LEU A 183 2.35 -5.56 -8.44
C LEU A 183 1.20 -5.65 -7.44
N THR A 184 0.00 -5.25 -7.85
CA THR A 184 -1.21 -5.46 -7.05
C THR A 184 -2.07 -6.53 -7.69
N LEU A 185 -2.39 -7.58 -6.95
CA LEU A 185 -3.38 -8.57 -7.36
C LEU A 185 -4.74 -8.15 -6.83
N LYS A 186 -5.73 -8.11 -7.70
CA LYS A 186 -7.10 -7.75 -7.36
C LYS A 186 -8.08 -8.81 -7.85
N ASN A 187 -9.00 -9.18 -6.98
CA ASN A 187 -10.14 -10.01 -7.30
C ASN A 187 -11.37 -9.11 -7.53
N GLU A 188 -12.03 -9.27 -8.67
CA GLU A 188 -13.30 -8.62 -8.98
C GLU A 188 -14.28 -9.71 -9.43
N ASN A 189 -15.30 -9.99 -8.62
CA ASN A 189 -16.34 -10.99 -8.89
C ASN A 189 -15.79 -12.37 -9.33
N GLY A 190 -14.74 -12.84 -8.65
CA GLY A 190 -14.10 -14.14 -8.93
C GLY A 190 -13.10 -14.12 -10.09
N LYS A 191 -12.93 -12.97 -10.76
CA LYS A 191 -11.92 -12.77 -11.81
C LYS A 191 -10.71 -12.09 -11.21
N TRP A 192 -9.53 -12.62 -11.53
CA TRP A 192 -8.26 -12.12 -11.01
C TRP A 192 -7.58 -11.19 -12.01
N TYR A 193 -7.04 -10.09 -11.50
CA TYR A 193 -6.34 -9.08 -12.27
C TYR A 193 -4.99 -8.74 -11.63
N ALA A 194 -3.97 -8.61 -12.47
CA ALA A 194 -2.69 -8.02 -12.11
C ALA A 194 -2.69 -6.54 -12.50
N CYS A 195 -2.50 -5.68 -11.51
CA CYS A 195 -2.43 -4.24 -11.65
C CYS A 195 -0.99 -3.78 -11.45
N PHE A 196 -0.39 -3.24 -12.51
CA PHE A 196 0.95 -2.67 -12.49
C PHE A 196 0.84 -1.15 -12.60
N PRO A 197 1.11 -0.39 -11.52
CA PRO A 197 1.17 1.05 -11.63
C PRO A 197 2.43 1.45 -12.40
N ARG A 198 2.25 2.25 -13.45
CA ARG A 198 3.33 2.84 -14.22
C ARG A 198 3.95 3.96 -13.38
N SER A 199 5.19 3.78 -12.95
CA SER A 199 5.99 4.89 -12.43
C SER A 199 6.97 5.33 -13.49
N TRP A 200 6.63 6.37 -14.25
CA TRP A 200 7.61 7.05 -15.11
C TRP A 200 8.43 8.02 -14.24
N ILE A 201 9.75 7.93 -14.31
CA ILE A 201 10.62 9.07 -14.03
C ILE A 201 10.88 9.67 -15.41
N ALA A 202 10.31 10.86 -15.67
CA ALA A 202 10.65 11.62 -16.85
C ALA A 202 12.08 12.14 -16.69
N ASN A 203 13.08 11.39 -17.15
CA ASN A 203 14.35 12.03 -17.46
C ASN A 203 14.11 12.76 -18.79
N LEU A 204 13.99 14.09 -18.70
CA LEU A 204 13.97 14.98 -19.86
C LEU A 204 15.12 14.58 -20.78
N CYS A 205 14.80 14.06 -21.97
CA CYS A 205 15.65 14.24 -23.14
C CYS A 205 15.90 15.75 -23.22
N ARG A 206 17.09 16.21 -22.83
CA ARG A 206 17.53 17.54 -23.21
C ARG A 206 17.47 17.53 -24.74
N ARG A 207 16.60 18.36 -25.32
CA ARG A 207 16.78 18.78 -26.70
C ARG A 207 18.17 19.41 -26.71
N THR A 208 19.15 18.68 -27.22
CA THR A 208 20.40 19.26 -27.72
C THR A 208 19.97 20.19 -28.85
N THR A 209 19.81 21.48 -28.53
CA THR A 209 19.90 22.52 -29.53
C THR A 209 21.32 22.45 -30.05
N MET A 210 21.48 21.86 -31.24
CA MET A 210 22.71 22.01 -32.00
C MET A 210 22.92 23.51 -32.27
N PRO A 211 24.12 24.07 -32.05
CA PRO A 211 24.43 25.39 -32.57
C PRO A 211 24.49 25.28 -34.09
N LEU A 212 23.74 26.14 -34.78
CA LEU A 212 23.94 26.38 -36.21
C LEU A 212 25.28 27.11 -36.36
N ALA A 213 26.07 26.65 -37.33
CA ALA A 213 27.35 27.21 -37.73
C ALA A 213 27.21 28.62 -38.32
#